data_AF-J9GPL9-F1
#
_entry.id   AF-J9GPL9-F1
#
_cell.length_a   1.000
_cell.length_b   1.000
_cell.length_c   1.000
_cell.angle_alpha   90.00
_cell.angle_beta   90.00
_cell.angle_gamma   90.00
#
_symmetry.space_group_name_H-M   'P 1'
#
loop_
_entity.id
_entity.type
_entity.pdbx_description
1 polymer ?
#
loop_
_entity_poly.entity_id
_entity_poly.type
_entity_poly.pdbx_seq_one_letter_code
_entity_poly.pdbx_strand_id
1 'polypeptide(L)'
;YQLRSVVSSCFIRKHQGFLACYRDFEKLFRTPQPNAFAYACLSSFTSLTFPIDLFKETVYLNFEGLKVPAPAGYDAYLRILYGDTYMTPRQAPSLHGGMYVDVERSYREVLPRVRRVQSFPQRMFRMLTGKKEPRWFQELREL
;
A
#
# COMPACT_ATOMS: atom_id res chain seq x y z
N TYR A 1 -0.05 11.86 7.58
CA TYR A 1 -1.47 11.75 7.21
C TYR A 1 -2.06 10.44 7.74
N GLN A 2 -2.61 10.51 8.95
CA GLN A 2 -3.50 9.50 9.52
C GLN A 2 -4.83 9.56 8.74
N LEU A 3 -5.32 8.43 8.19
CA LEU A 3 -6.75 8.16 7.88
C LEU A 3 -6.98 6.89 7.01
N ARG A 4 -6.27 5.77 7.17
CA ARG A 4 -6.47 4.61 6.25
C ARG A 4 -6.62 3.20 6.83
N SER A 5 -6.83 3.03 8.15
CA SER A 5 -7.27 1.71 8.68
C SER A 5 -8.79 1.59 8.87
N VAL A 6 -9.52 2.71 8.89
CA VAL A 6 -11.00 2.75 8.91
C VAL A 6 -11.59 2.55 7.50
N VAL A 7 -10.77 2.72 6.46
CA VAL A 7 -11.24 2.67 5.08
C VAL A 7 -11.55 1.24 4.64
N SER A 8 -10.94 0.19 5.18
CA SER A 8 -11.26 -1.19 4.72
C SER A 8 -12.66 -1.66 5.16
N SER A 9 -12.97 -1.66 6.47
CA SER A 9 -14.26 -2.14 6.95
C SER A 9 -15.41 -1.17 6.65
N CYS A 10 -15.14 0.14 6.65
CA CYS A 10 -16.15 1.15 6.35
C CYS A 10 -16.43 1.25 4.84
N PHE A 11 -15.44 1.02 3.97
CA PHE A 11 -15.67 0.95 2.52
C PHE A 11 -16.50 -0.27 2.14
N ILE A 12 -16.16 -1.45 2.66
CA ILE A 12 -16.96 -2.67 2.43
C ILE A 12 -18.39 -2.46 2.93
N ARG A 13 -18.58 -1.87 4.11
CA ARG A 13 -19.91 -1.58 4.65
C ARG A 13 -20.68 -0.49 3.87
N LYS A 14 -19.98 0.53 3.35
CA LYS A 14 -20.54 1.58 2.50
C LYS A 14 -21.00 1.04 1.14
N HIS A 15 -20.26 0.08 0.59
CA HIS A 15 -20.60 -0.65 -0.63
C HIS A 15 -21.39 -1.93 -0.34
N GLN A 16 -22.09 -2.04 0.81
CA GLN A 16 -22.99 -3.17 1.12
C GLN A 16 -22.35 -4.58 1.02
N GLY A 17 -21.04 -4.70 1.24
CA GLY A 17 -20.29 -5.95 1.20
C GLY A 17 -19.39 -6.11 -0.02
N PHE A 18 -18.56 -7.16 0.00
CA PHE A 18 -17.59 -7.45 -1.07
C PHE A 18 -18.25 -7.63 -2.44
N LEU A 19 -19.46 -8.19 -2.49
CA LEU A 19 -20.17 -8.44 -3.74
C LEU A 19 -20.50 -7.13 -4.47
N ALA A 20 -20.93 -6.10 -3.73
CA ALA A 20 -21.24 -4.81 -4.33
C ALA A 20 -19.98 -4.00 -4.64
N CYS A 21 -18.91 -4.10 -3.84
CA CYS A 21 -17.57 -3.63 -4.28
C CYS A 21 -17.14 -4.27 -5.61
N TYR A 22 -17.32 -5.58 -5.75
CA TYR A 22 -16.98 -6.30 -6.98
C TYR A 22 -17.86 -5.88 -8.16
N ARG A 23 -19.16 -5.66 -7.95
CA ARG A 23 -20.07 -5.16 -9.00
C ARG A 23 -19.71 -3.75 -9.44
N ASP A 24 -19.36 -2.88 -8.50
CA ASP A 24 -18.93 -1.51 -8.81
C ASP A 24 -17.61 -1.53 -9.59
N PHE A 25 -16.69 -2.41 -9.20
CA PHE A 25 -15.46 -2.69 -9.93
C PHE A 25 -15.78 -3.18 -11.35
N GLU A 26 -16.55 -4.25 -11.50
CA GLU A 26 -16.95 -4.82 -12.79
C GLU A 26 -17.64 -3.78 -13.68
N LYS A 27 -18.51 -2.93 -13.11
CA LYS A 27 -19.16 -1.83 -13.82
C LYS A 27 -18.13 -0.83 -14.36
N LEU A 28 -17.14 -0.43 -13.56
CA LEU A 28 -16.09 0.52 -13.95
C LEU A 28 -15.25 0.01 -15.13
N PHE A 29 -14.97 -1.31 -15.18
CA PHE A 29 -14.22 -1.93 -16.29
C PHE A 29 -15.10 -2.29 -17.50
N ARG A 30 -16.42 -2.50 -17.30
CA ARG A 30 -17.37 -2.74 -18.40
C ARG A 30 -17.85 -1.46 -19.07
N THR A 31 -17.90 -0.33 -18.37
CA THR A 31 -18.26 0.95 -18.98
C THR A 31 -17.12 1.41 -19.90
N PRO A 32 -17.36 1.53 -21.21
CA PRO A 32 -16.34 2.03 -22.13
C PRO A 32 -16.04 3.48 -21.75
N GLN A 33 -14.80 3.73 -21.33
CA GLN A 33 -14.35 5.09 -21.00
C GLN A 33 -14.12 5.84 -22.31
N PRO A 34 -14.56 7.11 -22.44
CA PRO A 34 -14.10 7.94 -23.54
C PRO A 34 -12.57 8.01 -23.48
N ASN A 35 -11.89 7.68 -24.58
CA ASN A 35 -10.43 7.50 -24.68
C ASN A 35 -9.86 6.26 -23.96
N ALA A 36 -10.65 5.20 -23.75
CA ALA A 36 -10.21 3.93 -23.13
C ALA A 36 -8.95 3.31 -23.79
N PHE A 37 -8.70 3.58 -25.08
CA PHE A 37 -7.50 3.11 -25.78
C PHE A 37 -6.24 3.91 -25.46
N ALA A 38 -6.37 5.09 -24.87
CA ALA A 38 -5.24 5.98 -24.56
C ALA A 38 -4.69 5.76 -23.15
N TYR A 39 -5.42 5.06 -22.27
CA TYR A 39 -5.01 4.89 -20.87
C TYR A 39 -5.15 3.45 -20.39
N ALA A 40 -4.11 2.94 -19.74
CA ALA A 40 -4.09 1.67 -19.02
C ALA A 40 -4.29 1.89 -17.51
N CYS A 41 -5.13 1.07 -16.87
CA CYS A 41 -5.19 0.99 -15.40
C CYS A 41 -4.39 -0.24 -14.96
N LEU A 42 -3.26 -0.03 -14.26
CA LEU A 42 -2.37 -1.13 -13.88
C LEU A 42 -2.85 -1.84 -12.59
N SER A 43 -3.63 -1.17 -11.73
CA SER A 43 -4.04 -1.73 -10.44
C SER A 43 -5.37 -1.19 -9.93
N SER A 44 -6.25 -2.11 -9.55
CA SER A 44 -7.54 -1.85 -8.91
C SER A 44 -7.44 -1.12 -7.56
N PHE A 45 -6.26 -1.16 -6.92
CA PHE A 45 -6.07 -0.62 -5.58
C PHE A 45 -5.79 0.88 -5.54
N THR A 46 -5.28 1.46 -6.64
CA THR A 46 -4.90 2.88 -6.69
C THR A 46 -5.89 3.74 -7.48
N SER A 47 -6.76 3.12 -8.28
CA SER A 47 -7.66 3.81 -9.22
C SER A 47 -6.93 4.78 -10.17
N LEU A 48 -5.61 4.63 -10.33
CA LEU A 48 -4.78 5.47 -11.19
C LEU A 48 -4.79 4.95 -12.62
N THR A 49 -4.93 5.87 -13.57
CA THR A 49 -4.81 5.61 -15.00
C THR A 49 -3.50 6.18 -15.54
N PHE A 50 -2.89 5.46 -16.49
CA PHE A 50 -1.60 5.80 -17.09
C PHE A 50 -1.76 5.88 -18.61
N PRO A 51 -1.14 6.83 -19.31
CA PRO A 51 -1.13 6.81 -20.76
C PRO A 51 -0.54 5.50 -21.30
N ILE A 52 -1.20 4.87 -22.27
CA ILE A 52 -0.76 3.59 -22.84
C ILE A 52 0.60 3.71 -23.53
N ASP A 53 0.91 4.91 -24.04
CA ASP A 53 2.16 5.24 -24.72
C ASP A 53 3.38 5.01 -23.85
N LEU A 54 3.23 5.10 -22.52
CA LEU A 54 4.32 4.82 -21.58
C LEU A 54 4.81 3.37 -21.69
N PHE A 55 3.96 2.45 -22.15
CA PHE A 55 4.21 1.01 -22.21
C PHE A 55 4.50 0.48 -23.61
N LYS A 56 4.53 1.35 -24.64
CA LYS A 56 4.73 0.92 -26.05
C LYS A 56 6.06 0.23 -26.30
N GLU A 57 7.10 0.64 -25.58
CA GLU A 57 8.47 0.16 -25.76
C GLU A 57 9.03 -0.33 -24.43
N THR A 58 9.90 -1.35 -24.51
CA THR A 58 10.58 -1.93 -23.35
C THR A 58 12.07 -1.60 -23.42
N VAL A 59 12.63 -1.09 -22.33
CA VAL A 59 14.06 -0.82 -22.15
C VAL A 59 14.63 -1.70 -21.04
N TYR A 60 15.91 -2.07 -21.14
CA TYR A 60 16.57 -2.89 -20.12
C TYR A 60 17.45 -2.03 -19.20
N LEU A 61 17.02 -1.87 -17.95
CA LEU A 61 17.70 -1.08 -16.94
C LEU A 61 18.60 -1.96 -16.08
N ASN A 62 19.71 -1.39 -15.59
CA ASN A 62 20.55 -2.03 -14.57
C ASN A 62 19.88 -1.86 -13.21
N PHE A 63 19.57 -2.97 -12.53
CA PHE A 63 19.02 -2.97 -11.17
C PHE A 63 19.59 -4.14 -10.38
N GLU A 64 20.22 -3.86 -9.24
CA GLU A 64 20.81 -4.87 -8.34
C GLU A 64 21.71 -5.91 -9.04
N GLY A 65 22.51 -5.48 -10.02
CA GLY A 65 23.42 -6.35 -10.79
C GLY A 65 22.73 -7.16 -11.90
N LEU A 66 21.43 -6.99 -12.11
CA LEU A 66 20.66 -7.62 -13.17
C LEU A 66 20.17 -6.60 -14.21
N LYS A 67 19.88 -7.08 -15.41
CA LYS A 67 19.14 -6.32 -16.43
C LYS A 67 17.66 -6.62 -16.29
N VAL A 68 16.86 -5.61 -15.94
CA VAL A 68 15.42 -5.75 -15.73
C VAL A 68 14.67 -5.02 -16.86
N PRO A 69 13.65 -5.64 -17.48
CA PRO A 69 12.81 -4.95 -18.45
C PRO A 69 11.90 -3.93 -17.74
N ALA A 70 11.87 -2.71 -18.26
CA ALA A 70 11.01 -1.63 -17.80
C ALA A 70 10.33 -0.95 -19.00
N PRO A 71 9.13 -0.36 -18.83
CA PRO A 71 8.53 0.48 -19.86
C PRO A 71 9.43 1.68 -20.17
N ALA A 72 9.61 2.05 -21.42
CA ALA A 72 10.41 3.23 -21.80
C ALA A 72 9.92 4.52 -21.10
N GLY A 73 8.62 4.63 -20.85
CA GLY A 73 7.99 5.70 -20.09
C GLY A 73 8.08 5.59 -18.57
N TYR A 74 9.02 4.80 -18.02
CA TYR A 74 9.11 4.52 -16.57
C TYR A 74 9.21 5.79 -15.71
N ASP A 75 9.90 6.84 -16.16
CA ASP A 75 10.05 8.09 -15.41
C ASP A 75 8.70 8.80 -15.20
N ALA A 76 7.92 8.97 -16.27
CA ALA A 76 6.59 9.56 -16.19
C ALA A 76 5.63 8.68 -15.38
N TYR A 77 5.72 7.36 -15.55
CA TYR A 77 4.96 6.40 -14.76
C TYR A 77 5.22 6.55 -13.24
N LEU A 78 6.49 6.64 -12.83
CA LEU A 78 6.87 6.79 -11.43
C LEU A 78 6.47 8.15 -10.86
N ARG A 79 6.54 9.24 -11.65
CA ARG A 79 6.01 10.55 -11.22
C ARG A 79 4.50 10.54 -10.99
N ILE A 80 3.73 9.83 -11.81
CA ILE A 80 2.27 9.68 -11.59
C ILE A 80 2.00 8.93 -10.27
N LEU A 81 2.79 7.89 -9.97
CA LEU A 81 2.60 7.09 -8.75
C LEU A 81 3.06 7.79 -7.47
N TYR A 82 4.23 8.41 -7.50
CA TYR A 82 4.97 8.84 -6.30
C TYR A 82 5.24 10.35 -6.26
N GLY A 83 4.93 11.08 -7.33
CA GLY A 83 5.20 12.51 -7.49
C GLY A 83 6.60 12.82 -8.03
N ASP A 84 6.89 14.11 -8.25
CA ASP A 84 8.16 14.55 -8.86
C ASP A 84 9.41 14.18 -8.05
N THR A 85 9.24 14.03 -6.72
CA THR A 85 10.33 13.68 -5.79
C THR A 85 10.55 12.17 -5.64
N TYR A 86 10.07 11.34 -6.58
CA TYR A 86 10.10 9.87 -6.45
C TYR A 86 11.51 9.28 -6.30
N MET A 87 12.54 9.94 -6.85
CA MET A 87 13.94 9.51 -6.73
C MET A 87 14.60 9.90 -5.40
N THR A 88 13.93 10.69 -4.57
CA THR A 88 14.44 11.08 -3.26
C THR A 88 13.91 10.11 -2.21
N PRO A 89 14.77 9.37 -1.48
CA PRO A 89 14.33 8.50 -0.39
C PRO A 89 13.57 9.31 0.68
N ARG A 90 12.42 8.80 1.11
CA ARG A 90 11.60 9.42 2.17
C ARG A 90 11.20 8.37 3.19
N GLN A 91 11.16 8.77 4.46
CA GLN A 91 10.59 7.94 5.52
C GLN A 91 9.06 8.01 5.45
N ALA A 92 8.47 7.16 4.60
CA ALA A 92 7.03 7.05 4.42
C ALA A 92 6.49 5.81 5.17
N PRO A 93 5.26 5.87 5.72
CA PRO A 93 4.63 4.69 6.28
C PRO A 93 4.35 3.66 5.18
N SER A 94 4.56 2.37 5.47
CA SER A 94 4.15 1.32 4.55
C SER A 94 2.61 1.21 4.52
N LEU A 95 2.05 0.82 3.36
CA LEU A 95 0.62 0.52 3.24
C LEU A 95 0.17 -0.68 4.10
N HIS A 96 1.13 -1.50 4.53
CA HIS A 96 0.89 -2.73 5.29
C HIS A 96 1.14 -2.54 6.80
N GLY A 97 1.39 -1.31 7.26
CA GLY A 97 1.68 -1.02 8.66
C GLY A 97 3.11 -1.38 9.08
N GLY A 98 3.33 -1.56 10.37
CA GLY A 98 4.62 -2.03 10.89
C GLY A 98 4.77 -3.54 10.67
N MET A 99 5.93 -3.95 10.17
CA MET A 99 6.36 -5.35 10.16
C MET A 99 7.15 -5.61 11.45
N TYR A 100 6.95 -6.79 12.04
CA TYR A 100 7.69 -7.24 13.20
C TYR A 100 8.37 -8.54 12.82
N VAL A 101 9.70 -8.57 12.91
CA VAL A 101 10.49 -9.74 12.55
C VAL A 101 11.19 -10.23 13.82
N ASP A 102 10.99 -11.51 14.13
CA ASP A 102 11.66 -12.18 15.24
C ASP A 102 12.09 -13.56 14.74
N VAL A 103 13.40 -13.77 14.64
CA VAL A 103 13.99 -15.01 14.11
C VAL A 103 14.21 -16.04 15.22
N GLU A 104 14.21 -15.61 16.48
CA GLU A 104 14.52 -16.45 17.64
C GLU A 104 13.28 -17.05 18.29
N ARG A 105 12.17 -16.31 18.29
CA ARG A 105 10.93 -16.72 18.97
C ARG A 105 9.83 -17.10 18.00
N SER A 106 9.09 -18.16 18.33
CA SER A 106 7.92 -18.57 17.56
C SER A 106 6.84 -17.48 17.57
N TYR A 107 6.25 -17.21 16.40
CA TYR A 107 5.13 -16.27 16.28
C TYR A 107 3.98 -16.61 17.26
N ARG A 108 3.78 -17.87 17.63
CA ARG A 108 2.72 -18.28 18.57
C ARG A 108 2.90 -17.69 19.96
N GLU A 109 4.13 -17.43 20.37
CA GLU A 109 4.47 -16.81 21.64
C GLU A 109 4.34 -15.28 21.56
N VAL A 110 4.87 -14.68 20.48
CA VAL A 110 5.00 -13.23 20.33
C VAL A 110 3.67 -12.58 19.90
N LEU A 111 2.93 -13.23 19.00
CA LEU A 111 1.73 -12.67 18.37
C LEU A 111 0.61 -12.30 19.37
N PRO A 112 0.28 -13.11 20.40
CA PRO A 112 -0.71 -12.72 21.41
C PRO A 112 -0.35 -11.42 22.14
N ARG A 113 0.95 -11.21 22.43
CA ARG A 113 1.45 -10.00 23.09
C ARG A 113 1.40 -8.80 22.14
N VAL A 114 1.83 -8.98 20.90
CA VAL A 114 1.76 -7.96 19.84
C VAL A 114 0.32 -7.51 19.61
N ARG A 115 -0.62 -8.45 19.45
CA ARG A 115 -2.05 -8.17 19.27
C ARG A 115 -2.65 -7.39 20.43
N ARG A 116 -2.22 -7.68 21.66
CA ARG A 116 -2.63 -6.93 22.84
C ARG A 116 -2.18 -5.48 22.71
N VAL A 117 -0.88 -5.23 22.50
CA VAL A 117 -0.32 -3.88 22.33
C VAL A 117 -0.98 -3.12 21.18
N GLN A 118 -1.24 -3.78 20.06
CA GLN A 118 -1.89 -3.18 18.90
C GLN A 118 -3.41 -3.10 18.97
N SER A 119 -4.03 -3.66 20.00
CA SER A 119 -5.49 -3.63 20.15
C SER A 119 -5.99 -2.18 20.16
N PHE A 120 -7.17 -1.97 19.57
CA PHE A 120 -7.77 -0.65 19.46
C PHE A 120 -7.88 0.08 20.82
N PRO A 121 -8.35 -0.55 21.92
CA PRO A 121 -8.41 0.11 23.22
C PRO A 121 -7.05 0.61 23.70
N GLN A 122 -6.00 -0.20 23.54
CA GLN A 122 -4.66 0.17 23.99
C GLN A 122 -4.02 1.25 23.11
N ARG A 123 -4.28 1.23 21.80
CA ARG A 123 -3.87 2.31 20.88
C ARG A 123 -4.56 3.62 21.21
N MET A 124 -5.87 3.59 21.47
CA MET A 124 -6.63 4.77 21.87
C MET A 124 -6.13 5.34 23.20
N PHE A 125 -5.92 4.48 24.19
CA PHE A 125 -5.35 4.88 25.47
C PHE A 125 -3.98 5.55 25.31
N ARG A 126 -3.07 4.98 24.50
CA ARG A 126 -1.76 5.59 24.23
C ARG A 126 -1.87 6.92 23.50
N MET A 127 -2.78 7.04 22.54
CA MET A 127 -3.01 8.29 21.82
C MET A 127 -3.51 9.39 22.76
N LEU A 128 -4.43 9.07 23.67
CA LEU A 128 -4.97 10.02 24.65
C LEU A 128 -3.97 10.40 25.74
N THR A 129 -3.11 9.46 26.15
CA THR A 129 -2.17 9.66 27.27
C THR A 129 -0.76 10.07 26.83
N GLY A 130 -0.48 10.10 25.53
CA GLY A 130 0.86 10.33 24.98
C GLY A 130 1.89 9.25 25.34
N LYS A 131 1.48 8.15 25.96
CA LYS A 131 2.39 7.08 26.39
C LYS A 131 3.00 6.37 25.19
N LYS A 132 4.33 6.24 25.18
CA LYS A 132 5.06 5.44 24.20
C LYS A 132 4.74 3.95 24.36
N GLU A 133 5.00 3.19 23.30
CA GLU A 133 4.86 1.73 23.32
C GLU A 133 5.90 1.07 24.24
N PRO A 134 5.65 -0.14 24.75
CA PRO A 134 6.62 -0.86 25.55
C PRO A 134 7.96 -1.04 24.81
N ARG A 135 9.08 -1.00 25.52
CA ARG A 135 10.43 -1.07 24.92
C ARG A 135 10.64 -2.35 24.09
N TRP A 136 10.26 -3.51 24.63
CA TRP A 136 10.32 -4.81 23.92
C TRP A 136 9.53 -4.81 22.60
N PHE A 137 8.50 -3.97 22.48
CA PHE A 137 7.66 -3.85 21.29
C PHE A 137 8.24 -2.87 20.26
N GLN A 138 9.11 -1.97 20.69
CA GLN A 138 9.89 -1.10 19.79
C GLN A 138 11.06 -1.89 19.20
N GLU A 139 11.74 -2.69 20.02
CA GLU A 139 12.87 -3.55 19.61
C GLU A 139 12.48 -4.52 18.48
N LEU A 140 11.26 -5.09 18.51
CA LEU A 140 10.74 -5.96 17.42
C LEU A 140 10.60 -5.28 16.04
N ARG A 141 10.73 -3.96 15.97
CA ARG A 141 10.63 -3.17 14.72
C ARG A 141 12.00 -2.74 14.17
N GLU A 142 13.03 -2.85 14.99
CA GLU A 142 14.40 -2.42 14.70
C GLU A 142 15.29 -3.60 14.27
N LEU A 143 14.79 -4.84 14.42
CA LEU A 143 15.36 -6.07 13.88
C LEU A 143 14.92 -6.30 12.43
#